data_AF-A0A968NVL7-F1
#
_entry.id   AF-A0A968NVL7-F1
#
_cell.length_a   1.000
_cell.length_b   1.000
_cell.length_c   1.000
_cell.angle_alpha   90.00
_cell.angle_beta   90.00
_cell.angle_gamma   90.00
#
_symmetry.space_group_name_H-M   'P 1'
#
loop_
_entity.id
_entity.type
_entity.pdbx_description
1 polymer ?
#
loop_
_entity_poly.entity_id
_entity_poly.type
_entity_poly.pdbx_seq_one_letter_code
_entity_poly.pdbx_strand_id
1 'polypeptide(L)'
;MTYTTSNSSEELVSAFQSLATDDQLALFWFVYTEMGESITPAAPAASTVSPEIAEGLYNQVKEKSQEEQLQIQRDLIEHKNTLICREYGALSDTTKLLVWYRLAQGMDGGEIIPMPPGYELSGELQQVLEKIKAIDFGEQITLFRNIVAPMGVDPTTAEHDESTGL
;
A
#
# COMPACT_ATOMS: atom_id res chain seq x y z
N MET A 1 15.37 -18.70 22.68
CA MET A 1 14.14 -18.02 23.10
C MET A 1 13.80 -17.01 22.02
N THR A 2 12.86 -17.32 21.12
CA THR A 2 12.49 -16.44 20.00
C THR A 2 11.18 -16.97 19.40
N TYR A 3 10.05 -16.70 20.06
CA TYR A 3 8.71 -16.99 19.54
C TYR A 3 7.72 -15.83 19.74
N THR A 4 8.16 -14.69 20.27
CA THR A 4 7.26 -13.60 20.63
C THR A 4 7.06 -12.56 19.53
N THR A 5 8.02 -12.40 18.61
CA THR A 5 7.99 -11.35 17.59
C THR A 5 7.06 -11.67 16.41
N SER A 6 6.96 -12.96 16.02
CA SER A 6 6.14 -13.39 14.88
C SER A 6 4.66 -13.10 15.07
N ASN A 7 4.15 -13.36 16.28
CA ASN A 7 2.73 -13.16 16.59
C ASN A 7 2.33 -11.68 16.54
N SER A 8 3.21 -10.77 16.97
CA SER A 8 2.88 -9.33 17.01
C SER A 8 2.81 -8.69 15.62
N SER A 9 3.62 -9.16 14.65
CA SER A 9 3.56 -8.65 13.28
C SER A 9 2.28 -9.11 12.56
N GLU A 10 1.90 -10.37 12.69
CA GLU A 10 0.66 -10.93 12.11
C GLU A 10 -0.61 -10.30 12.72
N GLU A 11 -0.60 -10.05 14.03
CA GLU A 11 -1.66 -9.32 14.73
C GLU A 11 -1.80 -7.89 14.19
N LEU A 12 -0.67 -7.21 13.89
CA LEU A 12 -0.69 -5.86 13.31
C LEU A 12 -1.18 -5.86 11.86
N VAL A 13 -0.78 -6.83 11.04
CA VAL A 13 -1.32 -7.00 9.68
C VAL A 13 -2.83 -7.18 9.76
N SER A 14 -3.30 -8.06 10.65
CA SER A 14 -4.74 -8.35 10.82
C SER A 14 -5.51 -7.12 11.31
N ALA A 15 -4.95 -6.38 12.28
CA ALA A 15 -5.54 -5.15 12.77
C ALA A 15 -5.65 -4.11 11.65
N PHE A 16 -4.59 -3.93 10.87
CA PHE A 16 -4.60 -3.01 9.73
C PHE A 16 -5.65 -3.40 8.67
N GLN A 17 -5.66 -4.68 8.26
CA GLN A 17 -6.57 -5.18 7.22
C GLN A 17 -8.05 -5.16 7.65
N SER A 18 -8.32 -5.14 8.96
CA SER A 18 -9.69 -5.04 9.49
C SER A 18 -10.30 -3.64 9.42
N LEU A 19 -9.47 -2.62 9.14
CA LEU A 19 -9.90 -1.24 9.01
C LEU A 19 -10.68 -1.02 7.71
N ALA A 20 -11.52 0.01 7.68
CA ALA A 20 -12.17 0.45 6.46
C ALA A 20 -11.14 0.87 5.40
N THR A 21 -11.48 0.77 4.12
CA THR A 21 -10.60 1.10 2.99
C THR A 21 -9.95 2.48 3.15
N ASP A 22 -10.75 3.50 3.45
CA ASP A 22 -10.26 4.88 3.60
C ASP A 22 -9.38 5.06 4.84
N ASP A 23 -9.61 4.28 5.89
CA ASP A 23 -8.80 4.30 7.10
C ASP A 23 -7.43 3.63 6.88
N GLN A 24 -7.39 2.57 6.06
CA GLN A 24 -6.12 1.97 5.61
C GLN A 24 -5.30 2.96 4.77
N LEU A 25 -5.96 3.67 3.84
CA LEU A 25 -5.30 4.72 3.04
C LEU A 25 -4.79 5.87 3.91
N ALA A 26 -5.58 6.30 4.89
CA ALA A 26 -5.15 7.29 5.85
C ALA A 26 -3.90 6.82 6.61
N LEU A 27 -3.90 5.60 7.14
CA LEU A 27 -2.73 5.07 7.85
C LEU A 27 -1.48 4.98 6.97
N PHE A 28 -1.60 4.56 5.70
CA PHE A 28 -0.45 4.58 4.79
C PHE A 28 0.15 5.98 4.65
N TRP A 29 -0.70 6.99 4.47
CA TRP A 29 -0.26 8.38 4.40
C TRP A 29 0.43 8.84 5.69
N PHE A 30 -0.20 8.63 6.86
CA PHE A 30 0.38 9.07 8.12
C PHE A 30 1.70 8.37 8.44
N VAL A 31 1.80 7.07 8.16
CA VAL A 31 3.08 6.36 8.30
C VAL A 31 4.15 6.96 7.39
N TYR A 32 3.82 7.21 6.11
CA TYR A 32 4.75 7.87 5.18
C TYR A 32 5.21 9.24 5.73
N THR A 33 4.30 10.07 6.26
CA THR A 33 4.68 11.38 6.81
C THR A 33 5.52 11.31 8.07
N GLU A 34 5.24 10.37 8.97
CA GLU A 34 5.95 10.20 10.24
C GLU A 34 7.34 9.58 10.04
N MET A 35 7.48 8.73 9.02
CA MET A 35 8.72 8.04 8.71
C MET A 35 9.56 8.75 7.63
N GLY A 36 8.95 9.68 6.90
CA GLY A 36 9.56 10.43 5.80
C GLY A 36 10.16 9.54 4.71
N GLU A 37 11.23 10.01 4.08
CA GLU A 37 12.02 9.25 3.09
C GLU A 37 12.80 8.05 3.70
N SER A 38 12.72 7.86 5.02
CA SER A 38 13.48 6.81 5.69
C SER A 38 13.00 5.42 5.26
N ILE A 39 11.71 5.24 4.91
CA ILE A 39 11.21 4.02 4.26
C ILE A 39 11.50 4.09 2.76
N THR A 40 12.75 3.89 2.38
CA THR A 40 13.05 3.58 0.97
C THR A 40 12.89 2.06 0.80
N PRO A 41 11.84 1.56 0.10
CA PRO A 41 11.58 0.12 -0.01
C PRO A 41 12.66 -0.63 -0.79
N ALA A 42 13.40 0.12 -1.61
CA ALA A 42 14.51 -0.40 -2.39
C ALA A 42 15.78 -0.47 -1.52
N ALA A 43 15.90 -1.54 -0.73
CA ALA A 43 17.24 -2.01 -0.40
C ALA A 43 17.93 -2.39 -1.73
N PRO A 44 19.10 -1.83 -2.07
CA PRO A 44 19.78 -2.11 -3.36
C PRO A 44 20.07 -3.60 -3.62
N ALA A 45 19.95 -4.45 -2.61
CA ALA A 45 20.16 -5.90 -2.68
C ALA A 45 18.88 -6.73 -2.91
N ALA A 46 17.68 -6.13 -2.94
CA ALA A 46 16.43 -6.84 -3.18
C ALA A 46 16.29 -7.19 -4.66
N SER A 47 16.72 -8.38 -5.09
CA SER A 47 16.67 -8.81 -6.50
C SER A 47 15.26 -8.88 -7.12
N THR A 48 14.21 -8.73 -6.33
CA THR A 48 12.81 -8.83 -6.76
C THR A 48 12.14 -7.49 -6.99
N VAL A 49 12.75 -6.36 -6.61
CA VAL A 49 12.15 -5.03 -6.87
C VAL A 49 12.38 -4.63 -8.32
N SER A 50 11.36 -4.08 -8.98
CA SER A 50 11.44 -3.57 -10.34
C SER A 50 11.01 -2.10 -10.38
N PRO A 51 11.93 -1.15 -10.17
CA PRO A 51 11.62 0.28 -10.11
C PRO A 51 10.92 0.81 -11.36
N GLU A 52 11.32 0.36 -12.54
CA GLU A 52 10.75 0.77 -13.83
C GLU A 52 9.30 0.30 -13.98
N ILE A 53 8.97 -0.88 -13.44
CA ILE A 53 7.61 -1.41 -13.46
C ILE A 53 6.72 -0.63 -12.48
N ALA A 54 7.22 -0.37 -11.28
CA ALA A 54 6.51 0.45 -10.30
C ALA A 54 6.25 1.87 -10.84
N GLU A 55 7.25 2.46 -11.50
CA GLU A 55 7.15 3.76 -12.16
C GLU A 55 6.12 3.74 -13.30
N GLY A 56 6.08 2.67 -14.10
CA GLY A 56 5.07 2.49 -15.14
C GLY A 56 3.65 2.50 -14.58
N LEU A 57 3.40 1.72 -13.52
CA LEU A 57 2.09 1.68 -12.88
C LEU A 57 1.73 3.02 -12.21
N TYR A 58 2.69 3.65 -11.52
CA TYR A 58 2.53 4.99 -10.95
C TYR A 58 2.09 6.02 -12.01
N ASN A 59 2.75 6.04 -13.17
CA ASN A 59 2.42 6.98 -14.23
C ASN A 59 1.01 6.76 -14.80
N GLN A 60 0.54 5.51 -14.89
CA GLN A 60 -0.85 5.23 -15.28
C GLN A 60 -1.87 5.80 -14.30
N VAL A 61 -1.60 5.74 -12.99
CA VAL A 61 -2.45 6.34 -11.96
C VAL A 61 -2.38 7.86 -12.02
N LYS A 62 -1.17 8.43 -12.15
CA LYS A 62 -0.92 9.87 -12.23
C LYS A 62 -1.70 10.55 -13.37
N GLU A 63 -1.86 9.87 -14.51
CA GLU A 63 -2.60 10.39 -15.67
C GLU A 63 -4.13 10.48 -15.46
N LYS A 64 -4.66 9.93 -14.36
CA LYS A 64 -6.10 9.96 -14.05
C LYS A 64 -6.52 11.22 -13.31
N SER A 65 -7.82 11.50 -13.31
CA SER A 65 -8.38 12.53 -12.44
C SER A 65 -8.20 12.16 -10.96
N GLN A 66 -8.19 13.14 -10.06
CA GLN A 66 -7.98 12.89 -8.63
C GLN A 66 -9.01 11.91 -8.03
N GLU A 67 -10.26 11.96 -8.48
CA GLU A 67 -11.30 11.02 -8.04
C GLU A 67 -11.00 9.59 -8.51
N GLU A 68 -10.56 9.42 -9.76
CA GLU A 68 -10.13 8.12 -10.29
C GLU A 68 -8.86 7.62 -9.60
N GLN A 69 -7.91 8.50 -9.27
CA GLN A 69 -6.70 8.15 -8.50
C GLN A 69 -7.05 7.59 -7.12
N LEU A 70 -8.02 8.20 -6.43
CA LEU A 70 -8.53 7.69 -5.16
C LEU A 70 -9.26 6.36 -5.36
N GLN A 71 -10.10 6.26 -6.38
CA GLN A 71 -10.85 5.05 -6.65
C GLN A 71 -9.92 3.87 -6.98
N ILE A 72 -8.85 4.08 -7.73
CA ILE A 72 -7.84 3.06 -8.00
C ILE A 72 -7.20 2.56 -6.70
N GLN A 73 -6.84 3.46 -5.78
CA GLN A 73 -6.27 3.08 -4.49
C GLN A 73 -7.25 2.24 -3.66
N ARG A 74 -8.54 2.61 -3.67
CA ARG A 74 -9.60 1.82 -3.02
C ARG A 74 -9.79 0.45 -3.68
N ASP A 75 -9.82 0.42 -5.01
CA ASP A 75 -9.98 -0.80 -5.81
C ASP A 75 -8.86 -1.82 -5.54
N LEU A 76 -7.62 -1.35 -5.36
CA LEU A 76 -6.49 -2.19 -4.99
C LEU A 76 -6.70 -2.87 -3.64
N ILE A 77 -7.16 -2.12 -2.64
CA ILE A 77 -7.43 -2.65 -1.29
C ILE A 77 -8.64 -3.59 -1.32
N GLU A 78 -9.67 -3.26 -2.10
CA GLU A 78 -10.94 -4.00 -2.18
C GLU A 78 -10.92 -5.15 -3.18
N HIS A 79 -9.77 -5.40 -3.82
CA HIS A 79 -9.57 -6.44 -4.83
C HIS A 79 -10.59 -6.36 -5.98
N LYS A 80 -10.93 -5.14 -6.44
CA LYS A 80 -11.81 -4.99 -7.60
C LYS A 80 -11.09 -5.47 -8.86
N ASN A 81 -11.79 -6.21 -9.70
CA ASN A 81 -11.21 -6.76 -10.93
C ASN A 81 -11.09 -5.69 -12.02
N THR A 82 -10.14 -4.77 -11.86
CA THR A 82 -9.81 -3.75 -12.87
C THR A 82 -8.48 -4.09 -13.54
N LEU A 83 -8.20 -3.47 -14.70
CA LEU A 83 -6.93 -3.66 -15.41
C LEU A 83 -5.73 -3.31 -14.50
N ILE A 84 -5.79 -2.17 -13.82
CA ILE A 84 -4.74 -1.72 -12.90
C ILE A 84 -4.58 -2.69 -11.72
N CYS A 85 -5.68 -3.23 -11.18
CA CYS A 85 -5.59 -4.22 -10.09
C CYS A 85 -4.95 -5.53 -10.54
N ARG A 86 -5.15 -5.95 -11.79
CA ARG A 86 -4.48 -7.12 -12.39
C ARG A 86 -3.01 -6.88 -12.65
N GLU A 87 -2.67 -5.72 -13.21
CA GLU A 87 -1.28 -5.31 -13.43
C GLU A 87 -0.51 -5.24 -12.10
N TYR A 88 -1.12 -4.61 -11.09
CA TYR A 88 -0.60 -4.60 -9.73
C TYR A 88 -0.46 -6.01 -9.15
N GLY A 89 -1.48 -6.85 -9.30
CA GLY A 89 -1.51 -8.21 -8.77
C GLY A 89 -0.38 -9.10 -9.29
N ALA A 90 0.07 -8.87 -10.52
CA ALA A 90 1.19 -9.57 -11.16
C ALA A 90 2.60 -9.15 -10.66
N LEU A 91 2.68 -8.08 -9.87
CA LEU A 91 3.96 -7.57 -9.35
C LEU A 91 4.47 -8.42 -8.19
N SER A 92 5.79 -8.42 -7.99
CA SER A 92 6.38 -8.95 -6.75
C SER A 92 5.96 -8.11 -5.54
N ASP A 93 5.87 -8.73 -4.37
CA ASP A 93 5.47 -8.04 -3.12
C ASP A 93 6.32 -6.80 -2.82
N THR A 94 7.63 -6.86 -3.11
CA THR A 94 8.53 -5.72 -2.92
C THR A 94 8.25 -4.60 -3.92
N THR A 95 7.86 -4.93 -5.16
CA THR A 95 7.48 -3.93 -6.18
C THR A 95 6.12 -3.31 -5.85
N LYS A 96 5.17 -4.10 -5.34
CA LYS A 96 3.88 -3.61 -4.80
C LYS A 96 4.10 -2.57 -3.70
N LEU A 97 5.00 -2.85 -2.75
CA LEU A 97 5.38 -1.87 -1.72
C LEU A 97 5.97 -0.59 -2.31
N LEU A 98 6.82 -0.72 -3.35
CA LEU A 98 7.39 0.45 -4.03
C LEU A 98 6.31 1.30 -4.74
N VAL A 99 5.27 0.68 -5.32
CA VAL A 99 4.14 1.41 -5.93
C VAL A 99 3.45 2.29 -4.89
N TRP A 100 3.12 1.75 -3.70
CA TRP A 100 2.51 2.53 -2.63
C TRP A 100 3.40 3.68 -2.15
N TYR A 101 4.72 3.44 -2.06
CA TYR A 101 5.67 4.51 -1.73
C TYR A 101 5.66 5.62 -2.78
N ARG A 102 5.65 5.28 -4.08
CA ARG A 102 5.56 6.26 -5.17
C ARG A 102 4.24 7.04 -5.15
N LEU A 103 3.12 6.37 -4.87
CA LEU A 103 1.83 7.05 -4.70
C LEU A 103 1.90 8.09 -3.57
N ALA A 104 2.45 7.74 -2.41
CA ALA A 104 2.62 8.67 -1.29
C ALA A 104 3.56 9.85 -1.62
N GLN A 105 4.67 9.60 -2.32
CA GLN A 105 5.53 10.68 -2.84
C GLN A 105 4.78 11.59 -3.83
N GLY A 106 3.97 11.01 -4.70
CA GLY A 106 3.11 11.75 -5.63
C GLY A 106 2.04 12.58 -4.91
N MET A 107 1.52 12.11 -3.77
CA MET A 107 0.58 12.88 -2.93
C MET A 107 1.25 14.11 -2.34
N ASP A 108 2.48 13.96 -1.83
CA ASP A 108 3.29 15.07 -1.29
C ASP A 108 3.70 16.07 -2.38
N GLY A 109 4.00 15.58 -3.58
CA GLY A 109 4.30 16.39 -4.77
C GLY A 109 3.08 17.00 -5.47
N GLY A 110 1.86 16.65 -5.06
CA GLY A 110 0.61 17.11 -5.68
C GLY A 110 0.28 16.49 -7.05
N GLU A 111 0.97 15.41 -7.43
CA GLU A 111 0.72 14.64 -8.66
C GLU A 111 -0.39 13.59 -8.48
N ILE A 112 -0.51 13.07 -7.26
CA ILE A 112 -1.58 12.17 -6.81
C ILE A 112 -2.48 12.93 -5.84
N ILE A 113 -3.77 12.58 -5.79
CA ILE A 113 -4.76 13.17 -4.89
C ILE A 113 -4.21 13.23 -3.46
N PRO A 114 -4.03 14.44 -2.88
CA PRO A 114 -3.43 14.57 -1.57
C PRO A 114 -4.41 14.14 -0.48
N MET A 115 -3.87 13.83 0.69
CA MET A 115 -4.69 13.65 1.89
C MET A 115 -5.49 14.94 2.17
N PRO A 116 -6.80 14.85 2.52
CA PRO A 116 -7.60 16.03 2.81
C PRO A 116 -6.98 16.87 3.94
N PRO A 117 -6.91 18.21 3.78
CA PRO A 117 -6.34 19.08 4.80
C PRO A 117 -7.17 19.00 6.08
N GLY A 118 -6.48 18.82 7.21
CA GLY A 118 -7.14 18.72 8.52
C GLY A 118 -7.84 17.38 8.79
N TYR A 119 -7.57 16.33 8.00
CA TYR A 119 -7.97 14.98 8.38
C TYR A 119 -7.28 14.57 9.69
N GLU A 120 -8.05 14.09 10.64
CA GLU A 120 -7.56 13.59 11.93
C GLU A 120 -7.81 12.09 12.03
N LEU A 121 -6.77 11.34 12.42
CA LEU A 121 -6.93 9.91 12.70
C LEU A 121 -7.88 9.71 13.88
N SER A 122 -8.75 8.71 13.77
CA SER A 122 -9.55 8.28 14.91
C SER A 122 -8.65 7.75 16.03
N GLY A 123 -9.17 7.68 17.26
CA GLY A 123 -8.41 7.14 18.40
C GLY A 123 -7.96 5.69 18.22
N GLU A 124 -8.67 4.91 17.40
CA GLU A 124 -8.29 3.55 17.02
C GLU A 124 -7.13 3.56 16.02
N LEU A 125 -7.22 4.38 14.97
CA LEU A 125 -6.14 4.50 13.98
C LEU A 125 -4.86 5.04 14.59
N GLN A 126 -4.96 6.01 15.51
CA GLN A 126 -3.80 6.52 16.23
C GLN A 126 -3.11 5.40 17.03
N GLN A 127 -3.86 4.49 17.66
CA GLN A 127 -3.26 3.36 18.39
C GLN A 127 -2.54 2.39 17.45
N VAL A 128 -3.09 2.13 16.27
CA VAL A 128 -2.43 1.30 15.25
C VAL A 128 -1.15 1.98 14.78
N LEU A 129 -1.20 3.28 14.47
CA LEU A 129 -0.04 4.07 14.07
C LEU A 129 1.07 4.05 15.12
N GLU A 130 0.75 4.24 16.40
CA GLU A 130 1.75 4.21 17.48
C GLU A 130 2.39 2.82 17.64
N LYS A 131 1.63 1.73 17.45
CA LYS A 131 2.20 0.38 17.46
C LYS A 131 3.14 0.15 16.27
N ILE A 132 2.79 0.65 15.09
CA ILE A 132 3.65 0.60 13.90
C ILE A 132 4.95 1.38 14.16
N LYS A 133 4.86 2.57 14.76
CA LYS A 133 6.05 3.39 15.08
C LYS A 133 6.97 2.76 16.13
N ALA A 134 6.45 1.86 16.96
CA ALA A 134 7.19 1.24 18.05
C ALA A 134 8.03 0.01 17.64
N ILE A 135 7.72 -0.62 16.50
CA ILE A 135 8.50 -1.74 15.95
C ILE A 135 9.72 -1.23 15.16
N ASP A 136 10.69 -2.11 14.94
CA ASP A 136 11.91 -1.69 14.25
C ASP A 136 11.70 -1.43 12.74
N PHE A 137 12.63 -0.71 12.12
CA PHE A 137 12.52 -0.32 10.72
C PHE A 137 12.41 -1.50 9.74
N GLY A 138 13.13 -2.60 9.99
CA GLY A 138 13.06 -3.80 9.14
C GLY A 138 11.73 -4.55 9.31
N GLU A 139 11.19 -4.56 10.53
CA GLU A 139 9.87 -5.07 10.86
C GLU A 139 8.76 -4.21 10.22
N GLN A 140 8.91 -2.89 10.18
CA GLN A 140 7.98 -1.99 9.48
C GLN A 140 7.93 -2.29 7.98
N ILE A 141 9.09 -2.43 7.32
CA ILE A 141 9.14 -2.81 5.89
C ILE A 141 8.45 -4.16 5.68
N THR A 142 8.71 -5.14 6.56
CA THR A 142 8.11 -6.46 6.47
C THR A 142 6.59 -6.40 6.66
N LEU A 143 6.12 -5.63 7.65
CA LEU A 143 4.70 -5.38 7.91
C LEU A 143 4.00 -4.82 6.68
N PHE A 144 4.53 -3.73 6.09
CA PHE A 144 3.91 -3.12 4.93
C PHE A 144 3.97 -3.99 3.69
N ARG A 145 5.08 -4.71 3.47
CA ARG A 145 5.14 -5.71 2.39
C ARG A 145 4.03 -6.75 2.55
N ASN A 146 3.78 -7.24 3.76
CA ASN A 146 2.74 -8.22 4.03
C ASN A 146 1.31 -7.64 3.90
N ILE A 147 1.12 -6.35 4.16
CA ILE A 147 -0.16 -5.65 3.97
C ILE A 147 -0.46 -5.48 2.47
N VAL A 148 0.52 -5.03 1.68
CA VAL A 148 0.32 -4.68 0.26
C VAL A 148 0.39 -5.88 -0.68
N ALA A 149 1.06 -6.98 -0.25
CA ALA A 149 1.18 -8.21 -1.02
C ALA A 149 -0.17 -8.82 -1.45
N PRO A 150 -1.18 -8.98 -0.56
CA PRO A 150 -2.46 -9.55 -0.95
C PRO A 150 -3.32 -8.62 -1.82
N MET A 151 -3.08 -7.31 -1.82
CA MET A 151 -3.89 -6.32 -2.56
C MET A 151 -3.86 -6.55 -4.09
N GLY A 152 -4.85 -5.96 -4.76
CA GLY A 152 -5.10 -6.14 -6.18
C GLY A 152 -5.71 -7.50 -6.50
N VAL A 153 -5.59 -7.91 -7.77
CA VAL A 153 -6.17 -9.15 -8.27
C VAL A 153 -5.08 -9.94 -8.98
N ASP A 154 -4.79 -11.16 -8.54
CA ASP A 154 -3.84 -12.03 -9.23
C ASP A 154 -4.43 -12.49 -10.57
N PRO A 155 -3.87 -12.08 -11.73
CA PRO A 155 -4.44 -12.41 -13.02
C PRO A 155 -4.31 -13.88 -13.39
N THR A 156 -3.50 -14.66 -12.67
CA THR A 156 -3.32 -16.09 -12.91
C THR A 156 -4.40 -16.95 -12.23
N THR A 157 -5.10 -16.39 -11.25
CA THR A 157 -6.11 -17.08 -10.44
C THR A 157 -7.49 -16.43 -10.54
N ALA A 158 -7.59 -15.19 -11.01
CA ALA A 158 -8.86 -14.49 -11.19
C ALA A 158 -9.76 -15.15 -12.24
N GLU A 159 -11.04 -15.33 -11.90
CA GLU A 159 -12.07 -15.71 -12.85
C GLU A 159 -12.40 -14.55 -13.81
N HIS A 160 -12.98 -14.89 -14.97
CA HIS A 160 -13.41 -13.90 -15.94
C HIS A 160 -14.62 -13.12 -15.42
N ASP A 161 -14.50 -11.80 -15.38
CA ASP A 161 -15.53 -10.84 -15.00
C ASP A 161 -16.14 -10.20 -16.25
N GLU A 162 -17.42 -10.52 -16.50
CA GLU A 162 -18.17 -10.00 -17.64
C GLU A 162 -18.38 -8.49 -17.60
N SER A 163 -18.36 -7.87 -16.42
CA SER A 163 -18.59 -6.44 -16.25
C SER A 163 -17.41 -5.59 -16.70
N THR A 164 -16.19 -6.13 -16.57
CA THR A 164 -14.94 -5.47 -16.97
C THR A 164 -14.34 -6.06 -18.23
N GLY A 165 -14.84 -7.21 -18.70
CA GLY A 165 -14.31 -7.94 -19.86
C GLY A 165 -12.92 -8.54 -19.60
N LEU A 166 -12.60 -8.80 -18.33
CA LEU A 166 -11.29 -9.26 -17.87
C LEU A 166 -11.40 -10.67 -17.31
#